data_AF-A0A6S6WIF8-F1
#
_entry.id   AF-A0A6S6WIF8-F1
#
_cell.length_a   1.000
_cell.length_b   1.000
_cell.length_c   1.000
_cell.angle_alpha   90.00
_cell.angle_beta   90.00
_cell.angle_gamma   90.00
#
_symmetry.space_group_name_H-M   'P 1'
#
loop_
_entity.id
_entity.type
_entity.pdbx_description
1 polymer ?
#
loop_
_entity_poly.entity_id
_entity_poly.type
_entity_poly.pdbx_seq_one_letter_code
_entity_poly.pdbx_strand_id
1 'polypeptide(L)'
;MHLPSTALFLAAPLLALAKDCAIYYDYTLPEDSGLNKNSNTDRDFNARIWCSQFRGTIANNEVALVNRQEPNRCSICRGLPEPLVAPTFDIPDKNGGVTMRYTVACANFPSMSCVSA
;
A
#
# COMPACT_ATOMS: atom_id res chain seq x y z
N MET A 1 -17.34 38.80 -43.59
CA MET A 1 -17.81 37.53 -43.01
C MET A 1 -16.59 36.77 -42.51
N HIS A 2 -16.44 36.61 -41.21
CA HIS A 2 -15.34 35.87 -40.59
C HIS A 2 -15.95 34.67 -39.87
N LEU A 3 -15.56 33.45 -40.25
CA LEU A 3 -15.79 32.28 -39.43
C LEU A 3 -14.60 32.15 -38.46
N PRO A 4 -14.81 32.11 -37.14
CA PRO A 4 -13.85 31.47 -36.27
C PRO A 4 -14.19 29.99 -36.23
N SER A 5 -13.40 29.22 -36.99
CA SER A 5 -13.13 27.82 -36.65
C SER A 5 -12.42 27.76 -35.29
N THR A 6 -12.48 26.56 -34.70
CA THR A 6 -11.72 26.07 -33.54
C THR A 6 -12.21 26.50 -32.15
N ALA A 7 -13.06 25.66 -31.56
CA ALA A 7 -12.93 25.29 -30.15
C ALA A 7 -13.40 23.85 -29.99
N LEU A 8 -12.56 22.90 -30.42
CA LEU A 8 -12.70 21.50 -30.03
C LEU A 8 -12.36 21.43 -28.53
N PHE A 9 -13.36 21.56 -27.67
CA PHE A 9 -13.21 21.26 -26.25
C PHE A 9 -12.99 19.76 -26.09
N LEU A 10 -11.73 19.34 -26.20
CA LEU A 10 -11.26 18.06 -25.68
C LEU A 10 -11.42 18.11 -24.16
N ALA A 11 -12.60 17.72 -23.67
CA ALA A 11 -12.77 17.24 -22.31
C ALA A 11 -12.03 15.90 -22.21
N ALA A 12 -10.69 15.96 -22.18
CA ALA A 12 -9.90 14.82 -21.77
C ALA A 12 -10.40 14.44 -20.37
N PRO A 13 -10.80 13.19 -20.12
CA PRO A 13 -10.99 12.75 -18.76
C PRO A 13 -9.63 12.98 -18.10
N LEU A 14 -9.59 13.88 -17.11
CA LEU A 14 -8.48 13.96 -16.19
C LEU A 14 -8.34 12.54 -15.66
N LEU A 15 -7.37 11.80 -16.20
CA LEU A 15 -6.97 10.50 -15.70
C LEU A 15 -6.66 10.76 -14.24
N ALA A 16 -7.59 10.40 -13.35
CA ALA A 16 -7.32 10.39 -11.93
C ALA A 16 -6.08 9.51 -11.79
N LEU A 17 -4.94 10.15 -11.54
CA LEU A 17 -3.66 9.47 -11.42
C LEU A 17 -3.84 8.51 -10.27
N ALA A 18 -3.98 7.22 -10.59
CA ALA A 18 -4.15 6.21 -9.57
C ALA A 18 -2.93 6.29 -8.66
N LYS A 19 -3.16 6.44 -7.37
CA LYS A 19 -2.10 6.68 -6.40
C LYS A 19 -1.60 5.35 -5.85
N ASP A 20 -0.31 5.31 -5.57
CA ASP A 20 0.28 4.19 -4.87
C ASP A 20 0.42 4.52 -3.38
N CYS A 21 0.28 3.52 -2.52
CA CYS A 21 0.52 3.67 -1.10
C CYS A 21 1.39 2.55 -0.56
N ALA A 22 2.42 2.91 0.21
CA ALA A 22 3.13 1.97 1.04
C ALA A 22 2.37 1.77 2.35
N ILE A 23 2.18 0.51 2.73
CA ILE A 23 1.62 0.08 4.00
C ILE A 23 2.81 -0.41 4.82
N TYR A 24 3.27 0.41 5.75
CA TYR A 24 4.40 0.13 6.63
C TYR A 24 3.95 -0.61 7.87
N TYR A 25 4.78 -1.56 8.31
CA TYR A 25 4.57 -2.34 9.52
C TYR A 25 5.91 -2.86 10.03
N ASP A 26 6.02 -3.04 11.34
CA ASP A 26 7.18 -3.65 11.96
C ASP A 26 6.98 -5.17 12.13
N TYR A 27 8.09 -5.89 12.09
CA TYR A 27 8.11 -7.29 12.45
C TYR A 27 8.45 -7.42 13.94
N THR A 28 7.40 -7.58 14.76
CA THR A 28 7.50 -7.57 16.22
C THR A 28 7.70 -8.96 16.85
N LEU A 29 7.81 -10.02 16.05
CA LEU A 29 8.00 -11.38 16.55
C LEU A 29 9.39 -11.93 16.18
N PRO A 30 10.13 -12.59 17.09
CA PRO A 30 11.42 -13.21 16.79
C PRO A 30 11.26 -14.36 15.77
N GLU A 31 12.03 -14.35 14.66
CA GLU A 31 11.95 -15.30 13.52
C GLU A 31 11.87 -16.78 13.95
N ASP A 32 12.44 -17.09 15.12
CA ASP A 32 12.63 -18.46 15.61
C ASP A 32 11.46 -19.04 16.41
N SER A 33 10.43 -18.25 16.73
CA SER A 33 9.22 -18.82 17.35
C SER A 33 8.35 -19.49 16.28
N GLY A 34 7.92 -20.73 16.49
CA GLY A 34 6.94 -21.39 15.60
C GLY A 34 5.62 -20.61 15.42
N LEU A 35 5.39 -19.59 16.26
CA LEU A 35 4.32 -18.60 16.19
C LEU A 35 4.48 -17.62 15.01
N ASN A 36 5.70 -17.48 14.46
CA ASN A 36 6.06 -16.40 13.55
C ASN A 36 5.72 -16.65 12.07
N LYS A 37 5.57 -17.92 11.66
CA LYS A 37 5.13 -18.24 10.29
C LYS A 37 3.70 -17.78 10.04
N ASN A 38 2.84 -17.89 11.06
CA ASN A 38 1.45 -17.47 10.95
C ASN A 38 1.31 -15.95 11.01
N SER A 39 2.09 -15.26 11.84
CA SER A 39 2.05 -13.80 11.95
C SER A 39 2.56 -13.08 10.69
N ASN A 40 3.61 -13.58 10.01
CA ASN A 40 4.05 -13.07 8.71
C ASN A 40 2.95 -13.19 7.65
N THR A 41 2.30 -14.36 7.61
CA THR A 41 1.20 -14.63 6.66
C THR A 41 0.01 -13.72 6.94
N ASP A 42 -0.37 -13.57 8.22
CA ASP A 42 -1.47 -12.70 8.63
C ASP A 42 -1.18 -11.22 8.34
N ARG A 43 0.06 -10.78 8.56
CA ARG A 43 0.51 -9.42 8.24
C ARG A 43 0.36 -9.09 6.78
N ASP A 44 0.91 -9.96 5.93
CA ASP A 44 0.88 -9.82 4.48
C ASP A 44 -0.56 -9.88 3.96
N PHE A 45 -1.38 -10.73 4.56
CA PHE A 45 -2.81 -10.85 4.27
C PHE A 45 -3.57 -9.58 4.67
N ASN A 46 -3.32 -9.00 5.84
CA ASN A 46 -3.97 -7.76 6.29
C ASN A 46 -3.63 -6.57 5.38
N ALA A 47 -2.36 -6.44 4.97
CA ALA A 47 -1.96 -5.42 3.99
C ALA A 47 -2.73 -5.57 2.67
N ARG A 48 -2.91 -6.82 2.20
CA ARG A 48 -3.69 -7.13 0.98
C ARG A 48 -5.18 -6.85 1.15
N ILE A 49 -5.77 -7.20 2.29
CA ILE A 49 -7.18 -6.87 2.59
C ILE A 49 -7.38 -5.37 2.53
N TRP A 50 -6.56 -4.60 3.25
CA TRP A 50 -6.67 -3.16 3.27
C TRP A 50 -6.59 -2.59 1.84
N CYS A 51 -5.59 -3.02 1.08
CA CYS A 51 -5.43 -2.57 -0.30
C CYS A 51 -6.64 -2.89 -1.19
N SER A 52 -7.17 -4.11 -1.08
CA SER A 52 -8.34 -4.55 -1.83
C SER A 52 -9.63 -3.83 -1.41
N GLN A 53 -9.79 -3.47 -0.14
CA GLN A 53 -10.96 -2.71 0.34
C GLN A 53 -11.04 -1.33 -0.34
N PHE A 54 -9.89 -0.75 -0.67
CA PHE A 54 -9.80 0.50 -1.41
C PHE A 54 -9.60 0.31 -2.91
N ARG A 55 -9.90 -0.88 -3.45
CA ARG A 55 -9.83 -1.24 -4.87
C ARG A 55 -8.42 -1.24 -5.49
N GLY A 56 -7.39 -1.17 -4.66
CA GLY A 56 -6.00 -1.31 -5.10
C GLY A 56 -5.59 -2.78 -5.20
N THR A 57 -4.35 -3.01 -5.65
CA THR A 57 -3.75 -4.34 -5.71
C THR A 57 -2.31 -4.35 -5.17
N ILE A 58 -1.89 -5.45 -4.56
CA ILE A 58 -0.50 -5.70 -4.15
C ILE A 58 0.02 -6.87 -4.96
N ALA A 59 1.03 -6.65 -5.79
CA ALA A 59 1.69 -7.72 -6.51
C ALA A 59 2.50 -8.63 -5.56
N ASN A 60 2.73 -9.88 -5.94
CA ASN A 60 3.45 -10.84 -5.08
C ASN A 60 4.90 -10.45 -4.79
N ASN A 61 5.51 -9.63 -5.65
CA ASN A 61 6.84 -9.07 -5.44
C ASN A 61 6.80 -7.70 -4.74
N GLU A 62 5.64 -7.22 -4.29
CA GLU A 62 5.46 -5.95 -3.60
C GLU A 62 4.84 -6.11 -2.19
N VAL A 63 4.88 -7.32 -1.66
CA VAL A 63 4.50 -7.64 -0.28
C VAL A 63 5.77 -7.92 0.55
N ALA A 64 5.76 -7.56 1.83
CA ALA A 64 6.84 -7.85 2.77
C ALA A 64 8.23 -7.35 2.35
N LEU A 65 8.30 -6.23 1.63
CA LEU A 65 9.54 -5.60 1.21
C LEU A 65 10.32 -5.09 2.42
N VAL A 66 11.64 -5.25 2.43
CA VAL A 66 12.51 -4.65 3.46
C VAL A 66 12.46 -3.13 3.33
N ASN A 67 12.11 -2.45 4.42
CA ASN A 67 12.13 -1.00 4.49
C ASN A 67 13.43 -0.52 5.16
N ARG A 68 14.47 -0.29 4.36
CA ARG A 68 15.84 0.12 4.76
C ARG A 68 16.59 -0.94 5.58
N GLN A 69 16.01 -1.43 6.67
CA GLN A 69 16.61 -2.44 7.54
C GLN A 69 15.53 -3.29 8.22
N GLU A 70 15.86 -4.55 8.47
CA GLU A 70 15.06 -5.40 9.35
C GLU A 70 14.95 -4.77 10.75
N PRO A 71 13.82 -4.92 11.48
CA PRO A 71 12.61 -5.67 11.14
C PRO A 71 11.56 -4.89 10.32
N ASN A 72 11.91 -3.71 9.79
CA ASN A 72 10.94 -2.82 9.18
C ASN A 72 10.58 -3.32 7.79
N ARG A 73 9.28 -3.43 7.52
CA ARG A 73 8.79 -3.87 6.22
C ARG A 73 7.66 -2.99 5.70
N CYS A 74 7.37 -3.15 4.42
CA CYS A 74 6.15 -2.59 3.83
C CYS A 74 5.57 -3.48 2.73
N SER A 75 4.34 -3.19 2.35
CA SER A 75 3.77 -3.63 1.08
C SER A 75 3.35 -2.41 0.25
N ILE A 76 3.46 -2.50 -1.08
CA ILE A 76 3.00 -1.44 -1.97
C ILE A 76 1.63 -1.80 -2.55
N CYS A 77 0.65 -0.95 -2.27
CA CYS A 77 -0.68 -1.00 -2.83
C CYS A 77 -0.75 -0.06 -4.04
N ARG A 78 -1.05 -0.62 -5.21
CA ARG A 78 -1.09 0.07 -6.49
C ARG A 78 -2.51 0.37 -6.91
N GLY A 79 -2.68 1.44 -7.69
CA GLY A 79 -3.92 1.67 -8.43
C GLY A 79 -5.09 2.17 -7.57
N LEU A 80 -4.79 2.89 -6.49
CA LEU A 80 -5.83 3.39 -5.59
C LEU A 80 -6.50 4.66 -6.12
N PRO A 81 -7.81 4.87 -5.87
CA PRO A 81 -8.51 6.09 -6.25
C PRO A 81 -8.10 7.28 -5.35
N GLU A 82 -8.08 8.49 -5.91
CA GLU A 82 -7.95 9.73 -5.12
C GLU A 82 -9.33 10.31 -4.74
N PRO A 83 -9.45 11.00 -3.58
CA PRO A 83 -8.48 11.11 -2.49
C PRO A 83 -8.62 9.97 -1.46
N LEU A 84 -7.50 9.45 -0.97
CA LEU A 84 -7.47 8.56 0.19
C LEU A 84 -6.76 9.23 1.35
N VAL A 85 -7.43 9.25 2.51
CA VAL A 85 -6.79 9.59 3.77
C VAL A 85 -5.96 8.38 4.18
N ALA A 86 -4.64 8.56 4.26
CA ALA A 86 -3.70 7.55 4.73
C ALA A 86 -3.97 7.21 6.21
N PRO A 87 -4.51 6.00 6.52
CA PRO A 87 -4.80 5.67 7.90
C PRO A 87 -3.58 5.15 8.66
N THR A 88 -3.67 5.19 9.98
CA THR A 88 -2.95 4.26 10.86
C THR A 88 -3.97 3.36 11.53
N PHE A 89 -3.72 2.05 11.56
CA PHE A 89 -4.61 1.09 12.17
C PHE A 89 -3.83 -0.04 12.84
N ASP A 90 -4.40 -0.55 13.91
CA ASP A 90 -3.79 -1.58 14.74
C ASP A 90 -4.64 -2.86 14.61
N ILE A 91 -4.00 -3.98 14.27
CA ILE A 91 -4.67 -5.29 14.15
C ILE A 91 -4.02 -6.27 15.13
N PRO A 92 -4.79 -6.87 16.04
CA PRO A 92 -4.30 -7.98 16.85
C PRO A 92 -3.92 -9.16 15.95
N ASP A 93 -2.69 -9.64 16.07
CA ASP A 93 -2.30 -10.93 15.52
C ASP A 93 -3.18 -12.02 16.14
N LYS A 94 -3.77 -12.84 15.27
CA LYS A 94 -4.65 -13.94 15.66
C LYS A 94 -3.90 -15.04 16.41
N ASN A 95 -2.58 -15.10 16.29
CA ASN A 95 -1.76 -16.23 16.76
C ASN A 95 -0.80 -15.91 17.90
N GLY A 96 -0.43 -14.64 18.09
CA GLY A 96 0.62 -14.25 19.06
C GLY A 96 0.16 -13.34 20.19
N GLY A 97 -1.08 -12.83 20.18
CA GLY A 97 -1.52 -11.82 21.15
C GLY A 97 -0.77 -10.48 21.03
N VAL A 98 -0.01 -10.30 19.95
CA VAL A 98 0.73 -9.07 19.64
C VAL A 98 -0.13 -8.19 18.74
N THR A 99 -0.19 -6.89 19.03
CA THR A 99 -0.85 -5.93 18.15
C THR A 99 0.16 -5.43 17.11
N MET A 100 -0.17 -5.62 15.83
CA MET A 100 0.61 -5.07 14.72
C MET A 100 0.06 -3.71 14.32
N ARG A 101 0.95 -2.71 14.21
CA ARG A 101 0.61 -1.38 13.72
C ARG A 101 0.90 -1.27 12.24
N TYR A 102 -0.08 -0.76 11.50
CA TYR A 102 0.04 -0.43 10.09
C TYR A 102 -0.07 1.07 9.92
N THR A 103 0.90 1.66 9.22
CA THR A 103 0.86 3.06 8.80
C THR A 103 0.86 3.11 7.29
N VAL A 104 -0.08 3.83 6.70
CA VAL A 104 -0.15 4.00 5.25
C VAL A 104 0.47 5.34 4.87
N ALA A 105 1.25 5.40 3.81
CA ALA A 105 1.62 6.66 3.17
C ALA A 105 1.48 6.54 1.66
N CYS A 106 0.81 7.51 1.06
CA CYS A 106 0.50 7.50 -0.37
C CYS A 106 1.39 8.49 -1.13
N ALA A 107 2.11 8.00 -2.13
CA ALA A 107 3.10 8.74 -2.92
C ALA A 107 3.39 7.96 -4.21
N ASN A 108 4.38 8.42 -4.99
CA ASN A 108 4.92 7.60 -6.08
C ASN A 108 5.99 6.67 -5.51
N PHE A 109 5.75 5.37 -5.55
CA PHE A 109 6.71 4.36 -5.10
C PHE A 109 7.33 3.66 -6.31
N PRO A 110 8.66 3.56 -6.44
CA PRO A 110 9.29 2.67 -7.40
C PRO A 110 8.83 1.22 -7.18
N SER A 111 8.91 0.39 -8.22
CA SER A 111 8.63 -1.05 -8.08
C SER A 111 9.54 -1.66 -7.02
N MET A 112 8.97 -2.50 -6.15
CA MET A 112 9.71 -3.24 -5.11
C MET A 112 10.47 -2.34 -4.10
N SER A 113 10.02 -1.09 -3.89
CA SER A 113 10.66 -0.16 -2.94
C SER A 113 9.65 0.46 -1.96
N CYS A 114 9.97 0.41 -0.67
CA CYS A 114 9.27 1.14 0.39
C CYS A 114 9.64 2.63 0.46
N VAL A 115 10.60 3.08 -0.34
CA VAL A 115 11.05 4.48 -0.36
C VAL A 115 10.41 5.16 -1.56
N SER A 116 9.61 6.19 -1.30
CA SER A 116 8.98 6.99 -2.36
C SER A 116 10.02 7.76 -3.16
N ALA A 117 9.71 8.01 -4.44
CA ALA A 117 10.49 8.86 -5.33
C ALA A 117 10.28 10.36 -5.05
#